data_AF-A0A8S3TT79-F1
#
_entry.id   AF-A0A8S3TT79-F1
#
_cell.length_a   1.000
_cell.length_b   1.000
_cell.length_c   1.000
_cell.angle_alpha   90.00
_cell.angle_beta   90.00
_cell.angle_gamma   90.00
#
_symmetry.space_group_name_H-M   'P 1'
#
loop_
_entity.id
_entity.type
_entity.pdbx_description
1 polymer ?
#
loop_
_entity_poly.entity_id
_entity_poly.type
_entity_poly.pdbx_seq_one_letter_code
_entity_poly.pdbx_strand_id
1 'polypeptide(L)'
;MKKSILEILRGKLFRKYKLTKFAHSQIQVTNQSKRKRKSKQTISANLRGTVKAFFERDDNSRITTDKKKTKTPYWIRKATEKERETCLCKCCENVGLIADCLKKAKIVETANLESLVKETVCSMDNLDCMYGNCLDCKQSTVKLTVEDKNDEVTWSQWQTKKIKKTFKGGDEKELSVTVKLEQFCPSCYQSR
;
A
#
# COMPACT_ATOMS: atom_id res chain seq x y z
N MET A 1 25.77 -59.25 -24.28
CA MET A 1 24.40 -59.55 -24.75
C MET A 1 23.30 -58.69 -24.12
N LYS A 2 23.09 -58.70 -22.79
CA LYS A 2 21.96 -57.97 -22.15
C LYS A 2 21.94 -56.44 -22.39
N LYS A 3 23.11 -55.77 -22.43
CA LYS A 3 23.21 -54.32 -22.71
C LYS A 3 22.81 -53.96 -24.15
N SER A 4 23.21 -54.78 -25.13
CA SER A 4 22.88 -54.59 -26.55
C SER A 4 21.38 -54.69 -26.78
N ILE A 5 20.70 -55.64 -26.12
CA ILE A 5 19.25 -55.80 -26.17
C ILE A 5 18.53 -54.58 -25.56
N LEU A 6 19.03 -54.05 -24.44
CA LEU A 6 18.45 -52.85 -23.81
C LEU A 6 18.54 -51.59 -24.69
N GLU A 7 19.63 -51.43 -25.44
CA GLU A 7 19.77 -50.33 -26.41
C GLU A 7 18.76 -50.46 -27.57
N ILE A 8 18.56 -51.69 -28.08
CA ILE A 8 17.56 -51.96 -29.12
C ILE A 8 16.14 -51.64 -28.61
N LEU A 9 15.79 -52.06 -27.39
CA LEU A 9 14.48 -51.78 -26.78
C LEU A 9 14.22 -50.29 -26.51
N ARG A 10 15.29 -49.51 -26.30
CA ARG A 10 15.23 -48.05 -26.11
C ARG A 10 15.17 -47.28 -27.43
N GLY A 11 15.38 -47.96 -28.56
CA GLY A 11 15.41 -47.39 -29.90
C GLY A 11 14.08 -46.76 -30.34
N LYS A 12 14.19 -45.80 -31.28
CA LYS A 12 13.04 -45.02 -31.80
C LYS A 12 11.96 -45.90 -32.45
N LEU A 13 12.34 -47.02 -33.08
CA LEU A 13 11.42 -47.97 -33.71
C LEU A 13 10.49 -48.65 -32.69
N PHE A 14 11.03 -49.14 -31.57
CA PHE A 14 10.23 -49.79 -30.52
C PHE A 14 9.24 -48.81 -29.85
N ARG A 15 9.62 -47.54 -29.72
CA ARG A 15 8.71 -46.48 -29.26
C ARG A 15 7.64 -46.14 -30.30
N LYS A 16 8.01 -46.00 -31.57
CA LYS A 16 7.11 -45.65 -32.68
C LYS A 16 5.97 -46.66 -32.81
N TYR A 17 6.28 -47.95 -32.71
CA TYR A 17 5.29 -49.03 -32.85
C TYR A 17 4.77 -49.57 -31.50
N LYS A 18 5.08 -48.91 -30.38
CA LYS A 18 4.63 -49.28 -29.02
C LYS A 18 4.94 -50.73 -28.61
N LEU A 19 5.97 -51.33 -29.19
CA LEU A 19 6.37 -52.74 -28.96
C LEU A 19 7.12 -52.95 -27.65
N THR A 20 7.45 -51.87 -26.94
CA THR A 20 8.17 -51.92 -25.65
C THR A 20 7.45 -52.78 -24.62
N LYS A 21 6.11 -52.66 -24.50
CA LYS A 21 5.33 -53.42 -23.51
C LYS A 21 5.33 -54.93 -23.81
N PHE A 22 5.22 -55.31 -25.09
CA PHE A 22 5.31 -56.70 -25.53
C PHE A 22 6.71 -57.27 -25.27
N ALA A 23 7.75 -56.53 -25.65
CA ALA A 23 9.13 -56.95 -25.40
C ALA A 23 9.46 -57.09 -23.91
N HIS A 24 8.94 -56.21 -23.05
CA HIS A 24 9.05 -56.32 -21.59
C HIS A 24 8.26 -57.50 -21.00
N SER A 25 7.24 -58.01 -21.68
CA SER A 25 6.50 -59.21 -21.23
C SER A 25 7.23 -60.51 -21.56
N GLN A 26 7.94 -60.55 -22.69
CA GLN A 26 8.69 -61.72 -23.14
C GLN A 26 10.09 -61.79 -22.52
N ILE A 27 10.71 -60.63 -22.31
CA ILE A 27 12.02 -60.53 -21.70
C ILE A 27 11.79 -60.20 -20.23
N GLN A 28 12.08 -61.15 -19.33
CA GLN A 28 12.00 -60.99 -17.87
C GLN A 28 13.04 -59.97 -17.34
N VAL A 29 12.97 -58.73 -17.80
CA VAL A 29 13.80 -57.63 -17.30
C VAL A 29 13.15 -57.11 -16.02
N THR A 30 13.60 -57.62 -14.88
CA THR A 30 13.26 -57.10 -13.56
C THR A 30 13.72 -55.63 -13.46
N ASN A 31 12.75 -54.71 -13.39
CA ASN A 31 13.02 -53.28 -13.27
C ASN A 31 13.71 -53.00 -11.93
N GLN A 32 14.97 -52.58 -11.99
CA GLN A 32 15.76 -52.19 -10.83
C GLN A 32 15.17 -50.89 -10.25
N SER A 33 14.66 -50.99 -9.01
CA SER A 33 14.25 -49.89 -8.12
C SER A 33 13.13 -48.95 -8.60
N LYS A 34 11.88 -49.23 -8.20
CA LYS A 34 10.87 -48.19 -8.03
C LYS A 34 11.25 -47.36 -6.80
N ARG A 35 11.82 -46.15 -6.97
CA ARG A 35 11.92 -45.16 -5.88
C ARG A 35 10.50 -44.91 -5.33
N LYS A 36 10.22 -45.38 -4.11
CA LYS A 36 8.97 -45.08 -3.39
C LYS A 36 8.84 -43.56 -3.26
N ARG A 37 7.84 -42.96 -3.90
CA ARG A 37 7.45 -41.56 -3.63
C ARG A 37 6.92 -41.51 -2.20
N LYS A 38 7.59 -40.78 -1.30
CA LYS A 38 7.07 -40.51 0.06
C LYS A 38 5.73 -39.78 -0.07
N SER A 39 4.71 -40.25 0.67
CA SER A 39 3.41 -39.61 0.79
C SER A 39 3.55 -38.20 1.38
N LYS A 40 2.81 -37.22 0.84
CA LYS A 40 2.78 -35.81 1.29
C LYS A 40 2.00 -35.58 2.61
N GLN A 41 1.59 -36.63 3.33
CA GLN A 41 0.74 -36.50 4.51
C GLN A 41 1.40 -37.02 5.78
N THR A 42 2.32 -36.23 6.32
CA THR A 42 2.51 -36.17 7.77
C THR A 42 2.93 -34.74 8.11
N ILE A 43 1.96 -33.83 8.18
CA ILE A 43 2.17 -32.64 9.02
C ILE A 43 2.31 -33.22 10.43
N SER A 44 3.52 -33.18 10.98
CA SER A 44 3.81 -33.78 12.29
C SER A 44 2.81 -33.24 13.31
N ALA A 45 2.32 -34.10 14.20
CA ALA A 45 1.47 -33.66 15.33
C ALA A 45 2.11 -32.48 16.08
N ASN A 46 3.45 -32.46 16.10
CA ASN A 46 4.27 -31.35 16.60
C ASN A 46 3.99 -30.03 15.89
N LEU A 47 3.85 -29.98 14.56
CA LEU A 47 3.54 -28.74 13.84
C LEU A 47 2.14 -28.22 14.19
N ARG A 48 1.13 -29.09 14.33
CA ARG A 48 -0.21 -28.67 14.77
C ARG A 48 -0.18 -28.10 16.20
N GLY A 49 0.56 -28.74 17.10
CA GLY A 49 0.79 -28.24 18.46
C GLY A 49 1.50 -26.89 18.48
N THR A 50 2.55 -26.71 17.65
CA THR A 50 3.27 -25.43 17.53
C THR A 50 2.39 -24.32 16.96
N VAL A 51 1.56 -24.62 15.95
CA VAL A 51 0.64 -23.64 15.35
C VAL A 51 -0.44 -23.23 16.35
N LYS A 52 -1.02 -24.18 17.08
CA LYS A 52 -2.02 -23.90 18.13
C LYS A 52 -1.41 -23.04 19.25
N ALA A 53 -0.25 -23.43 19.77
CA ALA A 53 0.49 -22.67 20.77
C ALA A 53 1.03 -21.31 20.27
N PHE A 54 1.08 -21.07 18.95
CA PHE A 54 1.42 -19.76 18.37
C PHE A 54 0.22 -18.82 18.41
N PHE A 55 -1.00 -19.31 18.14
CA PHE A 55 -2.22 -18.50 18.17
C PHE A 55 -2.77 -18.27 19.58
N GLU A 56 -2.48 -19.17 20.53
CA GLU A 56 -2.87 -19.05 21.93
C GLU A 56 -1.89 -18.19 22.76
N ARG A 57 -0.77 -17.73 22.19
CA ARG A 57 0.14 -16.77 22.84
C ARG A 57 -0.43 -15.35 22.76
N ASP A 58 -0.64 -14.75 23.94
CA ASP A 58 -1.19 -13.40 24.12
C ASP A 58 -0.27 -12.25 23.65
N ASP A 59 0.98 -12.57 23.30
CA ASP A 59 1.94 -11.62 22.70
C ASP A 59 1.48 -11.12 21.32
N ASN A 60 0.60 -11.87 20.65
CA ASN A 60 0.02 -11.48 19.35
C ASN A 60 -1.06 -10.40 19.47
N SER A 61 -1.62 -10.20 20.67
CA SER A 61 -2.64 -9.17 20.94
C SER A 61 -2.02 -7.78 21.12
N ARG A 62 -0.74 -7.69 21.52
CA ARG A 62 -0.10 -6.43 21.97
C ARG A 62 0.99 -5.86 21.06
N ILE A 63 1.37 -6.52 19.96
CA ILE A 63 2.36 -5.98 19.00
C ILE A 63 1.62 -5.32 17.82
N THR A 64 0.96 -4.20 18.09
CA THR A 64 0.60 -3.24 17.03
C THR A 64 1.65 -2.14 17.00
N THR A 65 2.46 -2.09 15.93
CA THR A 65 2.84 -0.85 15.19
C THR A 65 3.88 -1.19 14.13
N ASP A 66 3.42 -1.57 12.94
CA ASP A 66 3.99 -1.10 11.66
C ASP A 66 3.30 -1.79 10.48
N LYS A 67 3.04 -1.00 9.42
CA LYS A 67 2.32 -1.34 8.18
C LYS A 67 2.86 -2.55 7.39
N LYS A 68 3.92 -3.22 7.87
CA LYS A 68 4.57 -4.38 7.23
C LYS A 68 4.14 -5.74 7.78
N LYS A 69 3.34 -5.83 8.85
CA LYS A 69 3.07 -7.11 9.53
C LYS A 69 1.60 -7.55 9.64
N THR A 70 0.65 -6.92 8.96
CA THR A 70 -0.66 -7.56 8.79
C THR A 70 -0.48 -8.77 7.85
N LYS A 71 -0.37 -9.97 8.41
CA LYS A 71 -0.42 -11.23 7.65
C LYS A 71 -1.85 -11.42 7.14
N THR A 72 -2.25 -10.63 6.15
CA THR A 72 -3.46 -10.92 5.38
C THR A 72 -3.22 -12.22 4.62
N PRO A 73 -4.11 -13.21 4.73
CA PRO A 73 -4.05 -14.40 3.89
C PRO A 73 -3.91 -14.02 2.42
N TYR A 74 -3.20 -14.84 1.64
CA TYR A 74 -2.85 -14.55 0.24
C TYR A 74 -4.09 -14.24 -0.65
N TRP A 75 -5.27 -14.78 -0.31
CA TRP A 75 -6.50 -14.55 -1.04
C TRP A 75 -7.18 -13.20 -0.73
N ILE A 76 -6.76 -12.50 0.32
CA ILE A 76 -7.25 -11.16 0.62
C ILE A 76 -6.45 -10.17 -0.22
N ARG A 77 -7.09 -9.63 -1.27
CA ARG A 77 -6.53 -8.51 -2.03
C ARG A 77 -6.52 -7.28 -1.16
N LYS A 78 -5.36 -6.62 -1.08
CA LYS A 78 -5.27 -5.30 -0.45
C LYS A 78 -6.01 -4.31 -1.33
N ALA A 79 -6.84 -3.48 -0.71
CA ALA A 79 -7.50 -2.38 -1.40
C ALA A 79 -6.44 -1.51 -2.09
N THR A 80 -6.54 -1.43 -3.41
CA THR A 80 -5.76 -0.50 -4.24
C THR A 80 -6.21 0.93 -3.96
N GLU A 81 -5.37 1.91 -4.31
CA GLU A 81 -5.68 3.32 -4.06
C GLU A 81 -6.99 3.76 -4.72
N LYS A 82 -7.36 3.15 -5.85
CA LYS A 82 -8.63 3.38 -6.56
C LYS A 82 -9.86 2.81 -5.85
N GLU A 83 -9.68 1.81 -5.00
CA GLU A 83 -10.77 1.17 -4.23
C GLU A 83 -11.03 1.89 -2.90
N ARG A 84 -10.27 2.94 -2.59
CA ARG A 84 -10.49 3.76 -1.39
C ARG A 84 -11.49 4.85 -1.72
N GLU A 85 -12.63 4.86 -1.04
CA GLU A 85 -13.60 5.97 -1.07
C GLU A 85 -13.14 7.18 -0.23
N THR A 86 -11.84 7.30 0.05
CA THR A 86 -11.25 8.41 0.84
C THR A 86 -10.01 8.96 0.15
N CYS A 87 -9.89 10.29 0.01
CA CYS A 87 -8.65 10.92 -0.47
C CYS A 87 -7.62 10.91 0.65
N LEU A 88 -6.48 10.26 0.41
CA LEU A 88 -5.27 10.35 1.25
C LEU A 88 -4.20 11.21 0.57
N CYS A 89 -4.66 12.13 -0.28
CA CYS A 89 -3.82 12.98 -1.08
C CYS A 89 -3.23 14.12 -0.23
N LYS A 90 -1.99 14.50 -0.56
CA LYS A 90 -1.29 15.65 0.03
C LYS A 90 -2.11 16.94 0.02
N CYS A 91 -2.90 17.16 -1.04
CA CYS A 91 -3.74 18.35 -1.17
C CYS A 91 -4.83 18.39 -0.10
N CYS A 92 -5.65 17.34 0.04
CA CYS A 92 -6.70 17.29 1.06
C CYS A 92 -6.13 17.37 2.48
N GLU A 93 -5.01 16.69 2.74
CA GLU A 93 -4.32 16.76 4.03
C GLU A 93 -3.83 18.19 4.34
N ASN A 94 -3.24 18.88 3.37
CA ASN A 94 -2.79 20.26 3.54
C ASN A 94 -3.95 21.24 3.76
N VAL A 95 -5.07 21.05 3.08
CA VAL A 95 -6.26 21.88 3.29
C VAL A 95 -6.80 21.69 4.72
N GLY A 96 -6.83 20.45 5.22
CA GLY A 96 -7.19 20.18 6.62
C GLY A 96 -6.25 20.86 7.62
N LEU A 97 -4.93 20.77 7.40
CA LEU A 97 -3.93 21.43 8.27
C LEU A 97 -4.09 22.95 8.32
N ILE A 98 -4.49 23.57 7.21
CA ILE A 98 -4.77 25.01 7.14
C ILE A 98 -6.05 25.33 7.92
N ALA A 99 -7.13 24.56 7.73
CA ALA A 99 -8.40 24.78 8.45
C ALA A 99 -8.22 24.65 9.97
N ASP A 100 -7.41 23.69 10.43
CA ASP A 100 -7.04 23.56 11.85
C ASP A 100 -6.28 24.78 12.37
N CYS A 101 -5.37 25.34 11.56
CA CYS A 101 -4.63 26.54 11.92
C CYS A 101 -5.55 27.77 12.01
N LEU A 102 -6.44 27.95 11.03
CA LEU A 102 -7.41 29.04 11.02
C LEU A 102 -8.35 28.98 12.23
N LYS A 103 -8.77 27.78 12.64
CA LYS A 103 -9.58 27.59 13.84
C LYS A 103 -8.80 27.95 15.11
N LYS A 104 -7.53 27.55 15.21
CA LYS A 104 -6.66 27.92 16.34
C LYS A 104 -6.44 29.42 16.44
N ALA A 105 -6.29 30.08 15.29
CA ALA A 105 -6.21 31.53 15.19
C ALA A 105 -7.56 32.24 15.44
N LYS A 106 -8.64 31.48 15.69
CA LYS A 106 -10.02 31.98 15.89
C LYS A 106 -10.57 32.81 14.72
N ILE A 107 -10.03 32.59 13.53
CA ILE A 107 -10.48 33.24 12.29
C ILE A 107 -11.76 32.57 11.78
N VAL A 108 -11.86 31.25 11.96
CA VAL A 108 -13.03 30.43 11.63
C VAL A 108 -13.53 29.68 12.86
N GLU A 109 -14.84 29.49 12.94
CA GLU A 109 -15.48 28.79 14.06
C GLU A 109 -15.22 27.27 14.02
N THR A 110 -15.13 26.71 12.81
CA THR A 110 -15.00 25.27 12.60
C THR A 110 -13.81 24.92 11.71
N ALA A 111 -13.21 23.75 11.96
CA ALA A 111 -12.17 23.16 11.12
C ALA A 111 -12.76 22.11 10.16
N ASN A 112 -14.08 21.91 10.18
CA ASN A 112 -14.74 20.96 9.30
C ASN A 112 -14.84 21.58 7.90
N LEU A 113 -14.16 20.96 6.94
CA LEU A 113 -14.11 21.43 5.56
C LEU A 113 -15.48 21.46 4.88
N GLU A 114 -16.37 20.51 5.17
CA GLU A 114 -17.70 20.48 4.57
C GLU A 114 -18.55 21.68 5.04
N SER A 115 -18.46 22.02 6.33
CA SER A 115 -19.15 23.19 6.87
C SER A 115 -18.61 24.48 6.26
N LEU A 116 -17.27 24.60 6.17
CA LEU A 116 -16.64 25.77 5.55
C LEU A 116 -17.03 25.92 4.07
N VAL A 117 -17.14 24.81 3.33
CA VAL A 117 -17.60 24.84 1.94
C VAL A 117 -19.06 25.30 1.86
N LYS A 118 -19.95 24.79 2.72
CA LYS A 118 -21.36 25.22 2.73
C LYS A 118 -21.53 26.72 3.00
N GLU A 119 -20.61 27.32 3.76
CA GLU A 119 -20.61 28.76 4.01
C GLU A 119 -20.06 29.58 2.84
N THR A 120 -19.20 28.99 2.00
CA THR A 120 -18.57 29.68 0.88
C THR A 120 -19.35 29.55 -0.43
N VAL A 121 -20.08 28.45 -0.64
CA VAL A 121 -20.80 28.17 -1.88
C VAL A 121 -22.32 28.21 -1.70
N CYS A 122 -23.04 28.69 -2.71
CA CYS A 122 -24.50 28.68 -2.72
C CYS A 122 -25.08 27.26 -2.93
N SER A 123 -24.36 26.39 -3.64
CA SER A 123 -24.79 25.01 -3.93
C SER A 123 -23.59 24.10 -4.06
N MET A 124 -23.63 22.94 -3.38
CA MET A 124 -22.60 21.90 -3.47
C MET A 124 -22.77 21.00 -4.70
N ASP A 125 -23.97 20.96 -5.28
CA ASP A 125 -24.27 20.13 -6.45
C ASP A 125 -23.91 20.83 -7.76
N ASN A 126 -23.76 22.16 -7.74
CA ASN A 126 -23.37 22.94 -8.89
C ASN A 126 -21.85 23.11 -8.97
N LEU A 127 -21.25 22.46 -9.97
CA LEU A 127 -19.82 22.50 -10.24
C LEU A 127 -19.29 23.92 -10.44
N ASP A 128 -20.03 24.80 -11.12
CA ASP A 128 -19.59 26.17 -11.40
C ASP A 128 -19.50 27.02 -10.13
N CYS A 129 -20.40 26.84 -9.15
CA CYS A 129 -20.27 27.52 -7.86
C CYS A 129 -19.14 26.94 -7.02
N MET A 130 -18.93 25.61 -7.05
CA MET A 130 -17.78 24.97 -6.37
C MET A 130 -16.43 25.47 -6.89
N TYR A 131 -16.34 25.85 -8.17
CA TYR A 131 -15.17 26.51 -8.75
C TYR A 131 -15.15 28.05 -8.59
N GLY A 132 -16.17 28.65 -7.98
CA GLY A 132 -16.26 30.11 -7.76
C GLY A 132 -16.62 30.93 -9.01
N ASN A 133 -17.14 30.30 -10.06
CA ASN A 133 -17.57 30.96 -11.29
C ASN A 133 -19.02 31.46 -11.24
N CYS A 134 -19.76 31.12 -10.18
CA CYS A 134 -21.12 31.59 -9.98
C CYS A 134 -21.15 33.07 -9.60
N LEU A 135 -22.07 33.83 -10.20
CA LEU A 135 -22.24 35.26 -9.97
C LEU A 135 -22.66 35.58 -8.52
N ASP A 136 -23.45 34.69 -7.91
CA ASP A 136 -23.94 34.85 -6.54
C ASP A 136 -22.83 34.57 -5.51
N CYS A 137 -22.06 33.48 -5.72
CA CYS A 137 -20.99 33.06 -4.82
C CYS A 137 -19.80 34.04 -4.86
N LYS A 138 -19.57 34.71 -6.01
CA LYS A 138 -18.46 35.65 -6.21
C LYS A 138 -18.53 36.91 -5.33
N GLN A 139 -19.73 37.29 -4.90
CA GLN A 139 -19.95 38.46 -4.05
C GLN A 139 -20.09 38.11 -2.57
N SER A 140 -20.22 36.81 -2.25
CA SER A 140 -20.34 36.34 -0.87
C SER A 140 -18.99 36.39 -0.18
N THR A 141 -18.91 37.15 0.90
CA THR A 141 -17.73 37.18 1.77
C THR A 141 -17.98 36.29 2.99
N VAL A 142 -17.02 35.41 3.27
CA VAL A 142 -17.06 34.58 4.48
C VAL A 142 -16.94 35.51 5.70
N LYS A 143 -17.76 35.27 6.72
CA LYS A 143 -17.67 35.99 7.99
C LYS A 143 -16.40 35.56 8.72
N LEU A 144 -15.34 36.33 8.57
CA LEU A 144 -14.08 36.12 9.28
C LEU A 144 -14.08 36.95 10.56
N THR A 145 -13.88 36.30 11.70
CA THR A 145 -13.60 36.99 12.96
C THR A 145 -12.11 37.26 13.05
N VAL A 146 -11.68 38.39 12.47
CA VAL A 146 -10.30 38.86 12.61
C VAL A 146 -10.21 39.68 13.89
N GLU A 147 -9.70 39.07 14.95
CA GLU A 147 -9.15 39.84 16.06
C GLU A 147 -7.77 40.34 15.61
N ASP A 148 -7.53 41.66 15.65
CA ASP A 148 -6.24 42.30 15.28
C ASP A 148 -5.12 41.98 16.29
N LYS A 149 -4.88 40.70 16.51
CA LYS A 149 -3.71 40.23 17.24
C LYS A 149 -2.62 40.03 16.20
N ASN A 150 -1.51 40.75 16.38
CA ASN A 150 -0.30 40.60 15.58
C ASN A 150 0.44 39.29 15.93
N ASP A 151 -0.33 38.21 16.06
CA ASP A 151 0.15 36.90 16.45
C ASP A 151 0.81 36.25 15.23
N GLU A 152 2.05 35.81 15.40
CA GLU A 152 2.78 35.12 14.35
C GLU A 152 2.17 33.73 14.15
N VAL A 153 1.38 33.57 13.08
CA VAL A 153 0.70 32.31 12.78
C VAL A 153 1.66 31.37 12.03
N THR A 154 1.90 30.20 12.62
CA THR A 154 2.63 29.10 12.00
C THR A 154 1.67 27.95 11.69
N TRP A 155 1.86 27.31 10.53
CA TRP A 155 1.11 26.10 10.18
C TRP A 155 2.01 25.05 9.58
N SER A 156 1.62 23.79 9.69
CA SER A 156 2.33 22.72 9.04
C SER A 156 1.77 22.43 7.66
N GLN A 157 2.65 22.09 6.71
CA GLN A 157 2.26 21.66 5.38
C GLN A 157 3.16 20.50 4.92
N TRP A 158 2.57 19.51 4.27
CA TRP A 158 3.33 18.51 3.54
C TRP A 158 3.91 19.14 2.29
N GLN A 159 5.22 18.96 2.06
CA GLN A 159 5.94 19.39 0.87
C GLN A 159 6.79 18.25 0.31
N THR A 160 6.99 18.25 -1.00
CA THR A 160 7.80 17.24 -1.68
C THR A 160 9.12 17.90 -2.03
N LYS A 161 10.21 17.44 -1.42
CA LYS A 161 11.54 17.98 -1.64
C LYS A 161 12.41 16.94 -2.33
N LYS A 162 13.26 17.40 -3.24
CA LYS A 162 14.29 16.57 -3.84
C LYS A 162 15.52 16.60 -2.94
N ILE A 163 15.96 15.43 -2.49
CA ILE A 163 17.09 15.27 -1.59
C ILE A 163 18.12 14.38 -2.28
N LYS A 164 19.38 14.81 -2.30
CA LYS A 164 20.49 13.97 -2.74
C LYS A 164 20.86 13.01 -1.61
N LYS A 165 20.82 11.71 -1.88
CA LYS A 165 21.31 10.68 -0.95
C LYS A 165 22.45 9.92 -1.60
N THR A 166 23.54 9.80 -0.85
CA THR A 166 24.64 8.88 -1.16
C THR A 166 24.25 7.47 -0.76
N PHE A 167 24.33 6.54 -1.70
CA PHE A 167 24.10 5.12 -1.46
C PHE A 167 25.43 4.41 -1.18
N LYS A 168 25.36 3.22 -0.55
CA LYS A 168 26.54 2.36 -0.34
C LYS A 168 27.12 1.99 -1.71
N GLY A 169 28.21 2.67 -2.09
CA GLY A 169 28.79 2.62 -3.43
C GLY A 169 29.32 3.97 -3.94
N GLY A 170 28.97 5.08 -3.28
CA GLY A 170 29.43 6.42 -3.67
C GLY A 170 28.52 7.13 -4.69
N ASP A 171 27.53 6.42 -5.25
CA ASP A 171 26.57 7.01 -6.17
C ASP A 171 25.61 7.96 -5.44
N GLU A 172 25.56 9.21 -5.90
CA GLU A 172 24.53 10.18 -5.53
C GLU A 172 23.30 9.99 -6.41
N LYS A 173 22.14 9.78 -5.79
CA LYS A 173 20.85 9.82 -6.49
C LYS A 173 19.95 10.86 -5.85
N GLU A 174 19.27 11.60 -6.71
CA GLU A 174 18.23 12.54 -6.32
C GLU A 174 16.93 11.77 -6.08
N LEU A 175 16.38 11.90 -4.87
CA LEU A 175 15.16 11.23 -4.45
C LEU A 175 14.12 12.27 -4.07
N SER A 176 12.88 12.08 -4.54
CA SER A 176 11.74 12.85 -4.05
C SER A 176 11.27 12.29 -2.70
N VAL A 177 11.38 13.10 -1.65
CA VAL A 177 10.90 12.76 -0.31
C VAL A 177 9.80 13.74 0.09
N THR A 178 8.70 13.21 0.59
CA THR A 178 7.60 14.02 1.14
C THR A 178 7.83 14.21 2.64
N VAL A 179 7.95 15.46 3.08
CA VAL A 179 8.26 15.83 4.47
C VAL A 179 7.22 16.86 4.93
N LYS A 180 6.79 16.78 6.20
CA LYS A 180 5.95 17.80 6.84
C LYS A 180 6.85 18.91 7.34
N LEU A 181 6.59 20.14 6.91
CA LEU A 181 7.37 21.32 7.25
C LEU A 181 6.47 22.35 7.89
N GLU A 182 7.01 23.12 8.83
CA GLU A 182 6.35 24.33 9.31
C GLU A 182 6.55 25.46 8.31
N GLN A 183 5.50 26.24 8.11
CA GLN A 183 5.41 27.40 7.24
C GLN A 183 5.02 28.61 8.09
N PHE A 184 5.52 29.77 7.67
CA PHE A 184 5.32 31.06 8.33
C PHE A 184 4.55 31.97 7.38
N CYS A 185 3.67 32.81 7.92
CA CYS A 185 2.93 33.79 7.13
C CYS A 185 3.87 34.94 6.70
N PRO A 186 4.14 35.14 5.39
CA PRO A 186 5.06 36.20 4.95
C PRO A 186 4.55 37.61 5.25
N SER A 187 3.23 37.81 5.29
CA SER A 187 2.62 39.14 5.52
C SER A 187 2.80 39.65 6.95
N CYS A 188 2.96 38.76 7.94
CA CYS A 188 3.27 39.15 9.32
C CYS A 188 4.77 39.43 9.54
N TYR A 189 5.63 39.04 8.59
CA TYR A 189 7.09 39.16 8.71
C TYR A 189 7.61 40.52 8.20
N GLN A 190 6.84 41.25 7.41
CA GLN A 190 7.24 42.54 6.81
C GLN A 190 7.03 43.76 7.72
N SER A 191 6.54 43.58 8.95
CA SER A 191 6.32 44.65 9.93
C SER A 191 7.39 44.70 11.04
N ARG A 192 8.64 44.36 10.72
CA ARG A 192 9.81 44.56 11.60
C ARG A 192 10.80 45.54 11.01
#